data_AF-A0A3B8UHH7-F1
#
_entry.id   AF-A0A3B8UHH7-F1
#
_cell.length_a   1.000
_cell.length_b   1.000
_cell.length_c   1.000
_cell.angle_alpha   90.00
_cell.angle_beta   90.00
_cell.angle_gamma   90.00
#
_symmetry.space_group_name_H-M   'P 1'
#
loop_
_entity.id
_entity.type
_entity.pdbx_description
1 polymer ?
#
loop_
_entity_poly.entity_id
_entity_poly.type
_entity_poly.pdbx_seq_one_letter_code
_entity_poly.pdbx_strand_id
1 'polypeptide(L)' 'ERAEAGIRAAGLPTRLSDVEHTFAADALIARMAGDKKAEGGRLTLILARAVGDVFTDKNVDAEAVRAFLIGEGAA' A
#
# COMPACT_ATOMS: atom_id res chain seq x y z
N GLU A 1 -13.28 -6.38 -0.37
CA GLU A 1 -13.91 -7.67 0.01
C GLU A 1 -13.50 -8.85 -0.89
N ARG A 2 -13.91 -8.91 -2.18
CA ARG A 2 -13.61 -10.08 -3.04
C ARG A 2 -12.12 -10.41 -3.19
N ALA A 3 -11.28 -9.40 -3.43
CA ALA A 3 -9.82 -9.61 -3.57
C ALA A 3 -9.22 -10.16 -2.27
N GLU A 4 -9.58 -9.56 -1.14
CA GLU A 4 -9.16 -9.99 0.18
C GLU A 4 -9.58 -11.43 0.51
N ALA A 5 -10.84 -11.78 0.23
CA ALA A 5 -11.35 -13.14 0.42
C ALA A 5 -10.56 -14.16 -0.42
N GLY A 6 -10.20 -13.82 -1.66
CA GLY A 6 -9.37 -14.68 -2.51
C GLY A 6 -7.96 -14.88 -1.97
N ILE A 7 -7.31 -13.80 -1.51
CA ILE A 7 -5.96 -13.85 -0.92
C ILE A 7 -5.98 -14.69 0.37
N ARG A 8 -6.97 -14.46 1.24
CA ARG A 8 -7.14 -15.23 2.48
C ARG A 8 -7.42 -16.70 2.22
N ALA A 9 -8.24 -17.03 1.22
CA ALA A 9 -8.53 -18.41 0.83
C ALA A 9 -7.26 -19.15 0.33
N ALA A 10 -6.27 -18.42 -0.18
CA ALA A 10 -4.97 -18.96 -0.53
C ALA A 10 -4.00 -19.10 0.67
N GLY A 11 -4.45 -18.78 1.89
CA GLY A 11 -3.65 -18.88 3.12
C GLY A 11 -2.66 -17.72 3.31
N LEU A 12 -2.83 -16.60 2.60
CA LEU A 12 -1.94 -15.45 2.68
C LEU A 12 -2.48 -14.36 3.62
N PRO A 13 -1.61 -13.60 4.30
CA PRO A 13 -2.02 -12.47 5.14
C PRO A 13 -2.65 -11.35 4.30
N THR A 14 -3.59 -10.64 4.91
CA THR A 14 -4.41 -9.60 4.25
C THR A 14 -4.44 -8.27 4.99
N ARG A 15 -3.87 -8.23 6.19
CA ARG A 15 -3.70 -7.06 7.05
C ARG A 15 -2.28 -7.02 7.58
N LEU A 16 -1.81 -5.84 7.98
CA LEU A 16 -0.50 -5.69 8.61
C LEU A 16 -0.41 -6.50 9.93
N SER A 17 -1.50 -6.53 10.70
CA SER A 17 -1.62 -7.30 11.94
C SER A 17 -1.57 -8.82 11.76
N ASP A 18 -1.76 -9.33 10.54
CA ASP A 18 -1.66 -10.77 10.25
C ASP A 18 -0.18 -11.24 10.22
N VAL A 19 0.77 -10.30 10.21
CA VAL A 19 2.21 -10.57 10.19
C VAL A 19 2.77 -10.26 11.57
N GLU A 20 3.61 -11.15 12.11
CA GLU A 20 4.32 -10.95 13.39
C GLU A 20 5.46 -9.94 13.24
N HIS A 21 5.14 -8.72 12.81
CA HIS A 21 6.08 -7.62 12.62
C HIS A 21 5.40 -6.27 12.78
N THR A 22 6.08 -5.34 13.45
CA THR A 22 5.63 -3.94 13.53
C THR A 22 6.21 -3.15 12.38
N PHE A 23 5.35 -2.71 11.47
CA PHE A 23 5.73 -1.84 10.37
C PHE A 23 5.72 -0.38 10.82
N ALA A 24 6.75 0.39 10.47
CA ALA A 24 6.74 1.84 10.61
C ALA A 24 6.29 2.50 9.31
N ALA A 25 5.27 3.36 9.36
CA ALA A 25 4.69 3.99 8.17
C ALA A 25 5.75 4.79 7.39
N ASP A 26 6.57 5.57 8.10
CA ASP A 26 7.62 6.39 7.50
C ASP A 26 8.70 5.55 6.80
N ALA A 27 9.03 4.38 7.36
CA ALA A 27 10.00 3.47 6.74
C ALA A 27 9.43 2.84 5.45
N LEU A 28 8.15 2.49 5.44
CA LEU A 28 7.46 1.98 4.25
C LEU A 28 7.42 3.06 3.15
N ILE A 29 7.02 4.29 3.48
CA ILE A 29 6.99 5.42 2.55
C ILE A 29 8.38 5.70 1.97
N ALA A 30 9.42 5.75 2.82
CA ALA A 30 10.79 5.94 2.36
C ALA A 30 11.25 4.85 1.39
N ARG A 31 10.83 3.60 1.63
CA ARG A 31 11.13 2.47 0.74
C ARG A 31 10.39 2.58 -0.60
N MET A 32 9.13 3.01 -0.58
CA MET A 32 8.32 3.24 -1.78
C MET A 32 8.88 4.37 -2.64
N ALA A 33 9.43 5.42 -2.03
CA ALA A 33 10.07 6.53 -2.74
C ALA A 33 11.30 6.09 -3.57
N GLY A 34 11.95 4.97 -3.22
CA GLY A 34 13.05 4.41 -4.00
C GLY A 34 12.63 3.66 -5.27
N ASP A 35 11.34 3.42 -5.50
CA ASP A 35 10.84 2.67 -6.65
C ASP A 35 10.78 3.54 -7.91
N LYS A 36 11.92 3.67 -8.61
CA LYS A 36 12.18 4.17 -9.98
C LYS A 36 11.32 5.28 -10.65
N LYS A 37 10.39 5.97 -9.97
CA LYS A 37 9.49 7.01 -10.53
C LYS A 37 8.98 8.04 -9.50
N ALA A 38 9.66 8.22 -8.37
CA ALA A 38 9.29 9.26 -7.39
C ALA A 38 10.17 10.51 -7.58
N GLU A 39 9.76 11.41 -8.48
CA GLU A 39 10.30 12.78 -8.50
C GLU A 39 9.36 13.68 -7.69
N GLY A 40 9.90 14.42 -6.70
CA GLY A 40 9.17 15.49 -6.01
C GLY A 40 8.25 15.06 -4.85
N GLY A 41 8.52 13.95 -4.17
CA GLY A 41 7.73 13.52 -2.99
C GLY A 41 6.37 12.91 -3.33
N ARG A 42 6.12 12.64 -4.62
CA ARG A 42 4.95 11.92 -5.10
C ARG A 42 5.25 10.44 -5.29
N LEU A 43 4.28 9.61 -4.97
CA LEU A 43 4.36 8.16 -5.14
C LEU A 43 3.67 7.72 -6.42
N THR A 44 4.24 6.70 -7.07
CA THR A 44 3.58 6.00 -8.16
C THR A 44 2.91 4.74 -7.63
N LEU A 45 1.60 4.61 -7.80
CA LEU A 45 0.81 3.44 -7.42
C LEU A 45 0.03 2.88 -8.62
N ILE A 46 -0.21 1.57 -8.58
CA ILE A 46 -1.20 0.91 -9.44
C ILE A 46 -2.48 0.79 -8.60
N LEU A 47 -3.54 1.45 -9.03
CA LEU A 47 -4.82 1.51 -8.33
C LEU A 47 -5.88 0.76 -9.13
N ALA A 48 -6.77 0.04 -8.44
CA ALA A 48 -7.85 -0.72 -9.05
C ALA A 48 -9.17 0.05 -8.97
N ARG A 49 -9.92 0.08 -10.07
CA ARG A 49 -11.34 0.49 -10.08
C ARG A 49 -12.24 -0.70 -9.82
N ALA A 50 -11.87 -1.86 -10.38
CA ALA A 50 -12.54 -3.14 -10.20
C ALA A 50 -11.55 -4.29 -10.41
N VAL A 51 -11.98 -5.53 -10.15
CA VAL A 51 -11.16 -6.71 -10.45
C VAL A 51 -10.98 -6.81 -11.97
N GLY A 52 -9.72 -6.74 -12.42
CA GLY A 52 -9.38 -6.72 -13.86
C GLY A 52 -9.33 -5.33 -14.48
N ASP A 53 -9.62 -4.26 -13.73
CA ASP A 53 -9.57 -2.87 -14.19
C ASP A 53 -8.69 -2.02 -13.27
N VAL A 54 -7.53 -1.59 -13.80
CA VAL A 54 -6.48 -0.88 -13.06
C VAL A 54 -5.91 0.27 -13.87
N PHE A 55 -5.37 1.26 -13.17
CA PHE A 55 -4.64 2.37 -13.77
C PHE A 55 -3.42 2.75 -12.92
N THR A 56 -2.45 3.41 -13.55
CA THR A 56 -1.26 3.94 -12.86
C THR A 56 -1.48 5.39 -12.49
N ASP A 57 -1.38 5.71 -11.21
CA ASP A 57 -1.32 7.09 -10.70
C ASP A 57 0.11 7.40 -10.27
N LYS A 58 0.69 8.47 -10.82
CA LYS A 58 2.08 8.89 -10.55
C LYS A 58 2.16 10.08 -9.58
N ASN A 59 1.02 10.61 -9.16
CA ASN A 59 0.93 11.85 -8.40
C ASN A 59 0.29 11.62 -7.01
N VAL A 60 0.39 10.41 -6.48
CA VAL A 60 -0.18 10.08 -5.19
C VAL A 60 0.56 10.84 -4.09
N ASP A 61 -0.20 11.46 -3.20
CA ASP A 61 0.32 12.17 -2.05
C ASP A 61 0.87 11.20 -1.00
N ALA A 62 2.14 11.35 -0.65
CA ALA A 62 2.80 10.51 0.35
C ALA A 62 2.14 10.64 1.73
N GLU A 63 1.63 11.82 2.09
CA GLU A 63 0.97 12.03 3.39
C GLU A 63 -0.37 11.28 3.46
N ALA A 64 -1.11 11.21 2.36
CA ALA A 64 -2.34 10.43 2.29
C ALA A 64 -2.06 8.93 2.47
N VAL A 65 -0.98 8.42 1.85
CA VAL A 65 -0.55 7.02 2.02
C VAL A 65 -0.07 6.77 3.45
N ARG A 66 0.68 7.71 4.03
CA ARG A 66 1.15 7.64 5.42
C ARG A 66 -0.02 7.53 6.40
N ALA A 67 -1.01 8.42 6.28
CA ALA A 67 -2.22 8.40 7.11
C ALA A 67 -2.99 7.09 6.97
N PHE A 68 -3.10 6.57 5.74
CA PHE A 68 -3.71 5.27 5.48
C PHE A 68 -2.96 4.12 6.18
N LEU A 69 -1.64 4.06 6.05
CA LEU A 69 -0.81 3.02 6.68
C LEU A 69 -0.94 3.02 8.21
N ILE A 70 -0.97 4.20 8.84
CA ILE A 70 -1.20 4.35 10.28
C ILE A 70 -2.58 3.82 10.66
N GLY A 71 -3.62 4.15 9.89
CA GLY A 71 -4.98 3.63 10.08
C GLY A 71 -5.07 2.11 10.00
N GLU A 72 -4.22 1.48 9.17
CA GLU A 72 -4.12 0.02 9.01
C GLU A 72 -3.22 -0.66 10.07
N GLY A 73 -2.65 0.10 11.02
CA GLY A 73 -1.89 -0.43 12.14
C GLY A 73 -0.37 -0.35 12.02
N ALA A 74 0.16 0.41 11.06
CA ALA A 74 1.56 0.80 11.09
C ALA A 74 1.82 1.83 12.20
N ALA A 75 3.01 1.77 12.81
CA ALA A 75 3.50 2.74 13.79
C ALA A 75 3.96 4.05 13.15
#